data_AF-A0A7Y6ZJS7-F1
#
_entry.id   AF-A0A7Y6ZJS7-F1
#
_cell.length_a   1.000
_cell.length_b   1.000
_cell.length_c   1.000
_cell.angle_alpha   90.00
_cell.angle_beta   90.00
_cell.angle_gamma   90.00
#
_symmetry.space_group_name_H-M   'P 1'
#
loop_
_entity.id
_entity.type
_entity.pdbx_description
1 polymer ?
#
loop_
_entity_poly.entity_id
_entity_poly.type
_entity_poly.pdbx_seq_one_letter_code
_entity_poly.pdbx_strand_id
1 'polypeptide(L)' 'PPSEANAGMFLFNLDLAGISASGGSACSSGATVGSHVLRALDHDPERDSVRFSFSRFNTLEEVDYTVEKLKELYAVEA' A
#
# COMPACT_ATOMS: atom_id res chain seq x y z
N PRO A 1 0.43 8.13 -5.54
CA PRO A 1 1.12 9.42 -5.75
C PRO A 1 2.08 9.65 -4.58
N PRO A 2 3.16 10.41 -4.73
CA PRO A 2 3.96 10.83 -3.58
C PRO A 2 3.06 11.57 -2.56
N SER A 3 3.24 11.30 -1.28
CA SER A 3 2.47 11.93 -0.21
C SER A 3 3.32 12.06 1.04
N GLU A 4 3.91 13.23 1.28
CA GLU A 4 4.74 13.46 2.47
C GLU A 4 4.00 13.15 3.79
N ALA A 5 2.70 13.49 3.86
CA ALA A 5 1.88 13.26 5.06
C ALA A 5 1.64 11.78 5.38
N ASN A 6 1.80 10.88 4.41
CA ASN A 6 1.50 9.45 4.56
C ASN A 6 2.72 8.54 4.28
N ALA A 7 3.86 9.14 3.93
CA ALA A 7 5.09 8.42 3.59
C ALA A 7 5.49 7.48 4.72
N GLY A 8 5.61 6.19 4.41
CA GLY A 8 5.98 5.15 5.38
C GLY A 8 4.89 4.78 6.40
N MET A 9 3.76 5.48 6.43
CA MET A 9 2.63 5.19 7.32
C MET A 9 1.46 4.51 6.61
N PHE A 10 1.56 4.32 5.29
CA PHE A 10 0.45 3.81 4.48
C PHE A 10 -0.11 2.46 4.97
N LEU A 11 0.73 1.43 5.11
CA LEU A 11 0.26 0.12 5.56
C LEU A 11 -0.29 0.15 6.99
N PHE A 12 0.26 1.00 7.84
CA PHE A 12 -0.23 1.20 9.20
C PHE A 12 -1.62 1.83 9.21
N ASN A 13 -1.87 2.82 8.34
CA ASN A 13 -3.19 3.44 8.20
C ASN A 13 -4.23 2.44 7.66
N LEU A 14 -3.84 1.53 6.76
CA LEU A 14 -4.71 0.44 6.30
C LEU A 14 -5.06 -0.53 7.43
N ASP A 15 -4.08 -0.90 8.27
CA ASP A 15 -4.29 -1.76 9.42
C ASP A 15 -5.26 -1.13 10.44
N LEU A 16 -5.10 0.17 10.75
CA LEU A 16 -6.05 0.92 11.57
C LEU A 16 -7.47 0.97 10.98
N ALA A 17 -7.59 0.98 9.65
CA ALA A 17 -8.85 0.93 8.95
C ALA A 17 -9.45 -0.49 8.84
N GLY A 18 -8.77 -1.52 9.38
CA GLY A 18 -9.18 -2.92 9.31
C GLY A 18 -8.92 -3.58 7.96
N ILE A 19 -8.04 -3.02 7.12
CA ILE A 19 -7.76 -3.49 5.77
C ILE A 19 -6.41 -4.20 5.76
N SER A 20 -6.43 -5.51 5.50
CA SER A 20 -5.20 -6.30 5.37
C SER A 20 -4.54 -6.10 4.00
N ALA A 21 -3.30 -5.64 4.00
CA ALA A 21 -2.48 -5.49 2.80
C ALA A 21 -0.99 -5.75 3.08
N SER A 22 -0.19 -5.93 2.04
CA SER A 22 1.26 -6.07 2.16
C SER A 22 1.98 -5.01 1.34
N GLY A 23 3.13 -4.53 1.82
CA GLY A 23 4.04 -3.69 1.00
C GLY A 23 5.14 -4.49 0.33
N GLY A 24 6.23 -3.80 -0.01
CA GLY A 24 7.46 -4.40 -0.51
C GLY A 24 8.10 -5.35 0.51
N SER A 25 8.71 -6.43 0.02
CA SER A 25 9.34 -7.49 0.83
C SER A 25 10.43 -7.03 1.81
N ALA A 26 10.97 -5.82 1.63
CA ALA A 26 12.05 -5.31 2.46
C ALA A 26 11.58 -4.73 3.80
N CYS A 27 10.37 -4.16 3.85
CA CYS A 27 9.83 -3.50 5.05
C CYS A 27 9.71 -4.47 6.24
N SER A 28 9.47 -5.76 6.00
CA SER A 28 9.39 -6.79 7.04
C SER A 28 10.75 -7.42 7.41
N SER A 29 11.79 -7.21 6.60
CA SER A 29 13.11 -7.86 6.78
C SER A 29 14.13 -6.99 7.52
N GLY A 30 13.81 -5.73 7.81
CA GLY A 30 14.76 -4.75 8.33
C GLY A 30 15.85 -4.34 7.33
N ALA A 31 15.73 -4.77 6.06
CA ALA A 31 16.69 -4.45 5.01
C ALA A 31 16.58 -2.98 4.60
N THR A 32 17.68 -2.24 4.75
CA THR A 32 17.82 -0.83 4.33
C THR A 32 17.74 -0.63 2.81
N VAL A 33 17.88 -1.70 2.03
CA VAL A 33 18.08 -1.66 0.57
C VAL A 33 16.75 -1.59 -0.21
N GLY A 34 15.60 -1.68 0.46
CA GLY A 34 14.30 -1.74 -0.20
C GLY A 34 14.07 -3.07 -0.92
N SER A 35 12.88 -3.26 -1.51
CA SER A 35 12.53 -4.55 -2.14
C SER A 35 13.35 -4.79 -3.41
N HIS A 36 14.03 -5.93 -3.50
CA HIS A 36 14.79 -6.31 -4.70
C HIS A 36 13.91 -6.40 -5.95
N VAL A 37 12.64 -6.83 -5.81
CA VAL A 37 11.68 -6.91 -6.91
C VAL A 37 11.31 -5.52 -7.40
N LEU A 38 10.97 -4.60 -6.50
CA LEU A 38 10.61 -3.22 -6.87
C LEU A 38 11.78 -2.50 -7.53
N ARG A 39 13.01 -2.72 -7.05
CA ARG A 39 14.22 -2.20 -7.69
C ARG A 39 14.42 -2.73 -9.11
N ALA A 40 14.17 -4.02 -9.33
CA ALA A 40 14.26 -4.62 -10.66
C ALA A 40 13.19 -4.08 -11.63
N LEU A 41 12.10 -3.52 -11.11
CA LEU A 41 11.05 -2.86 -11.87
C LEU A 41 11.26 -1.35 -12.06
N ASP A 42 12.41 -0.81 -11.63
CA ASP A 42 12.72 0.62 -11.66
C ASP A 42 11.64 1.47 -10.96
N HIS A 43 11.15 0.96 -9.82
CA HIS A 43 10.14 1.63 -9.01
C HIS A 43 10.69 2.92 -8.39
N ASP A 44 9.89 3.99 -8.46
CA ASP A 44 10.17 5.27 -7.81
C ASP A 44 10.12 5.12 -6.27
N PRO A 45 11.25 5.25 -5.56
CA PRO A 45 11.33 5.05 -4.12
C PRO A 45 10.49 6.04 -3.31
N GLU A 46 10.09 7.18 -3.88
CA GLU A 46 9.22 8.18 -3.24
C GLU A 46 7.74 7.76 -3.23
N ARG A 47 7.41 6.67 -3.92
CA ARG A 47 6.04 6.13 -3.98
C ARG A 47 5.93 4.90 -3.09
N ASP A 48 4.96 4.91 -2.19
CA ASP A 48 4.61 3.72 -1.44
C ASP A 48 4.10 2.60 -2.36
N SER A 49 4.50 1.38 -2.06
CA SER A 49 4.06 0.17 -2.77
C SER A 49 3.09 -0.63 -1.91
N VAL A 50 2.00 -1.13 -2.50
CA VAL A 50 1.04 -2.01 -1.83
C VAL A 50 0.61 -3.14 -2.77
N ARG A 51 0.35 -4.30 -2.18
CA ARG A 51 -0.25 -5.47 -2.83
C ARG A 51 -1.46 -5.91 -2.03
N PHE A 52 -2.61 -5.92 -2.69
CA PHE A 52 -3.81 -6.62 -2.23
C PHE A 52 -3.82 -8.02 -2.83
N SER A 53 -4.03 -9.02 -1.97
CA SER A 53 -4.17 -10.41 -2.38
C SER A 53 -5.61 -10.84 -2.16
N PHE A 54 -6.38 -10.96 -3.23
CA PHE A 54 -7.78 -11.36 -3.16
C PHE A 54 -7.94 -12.87 -2.99
N SER A 55 -9.08 -13.28 -2.43
CA SER A 55 -9.50 -14.66 -2.25
C SER A 55 -10.99 -14.81 -2.58
N ARG A 56 -11.46 -16.06 -2.67
CA ARG A 56 -12.89 -16.37 -2.88
C ARG A 56 -13.82 -15.89 -1.77
N PHE A 57 -13.27 -15.44 -0.64
CA PHE A 57 -14.03 -14.96 0.50
C PHE A 57 -14.21 -13.45 0.50
N ASN A 58 -13.51 -12.73 -0.39
CA ASN A 58 -13.70 -11.30 -0.49
C ASN A 58 -15.06 -10.96 -1.10
N THR A 59 -15.63 -9.84 -0.66
CA THR A 59 -16.87 -9.31 -1.23
C THR A 59 -16.62 -8.00 -1.98
N LEU A 60 -17.57 -7.60 -2.82
CA LEU A 60 -17.48 -6.33 -3.53
C LEU A 60 -17.58 -5.15 -2.54
N GLU A 61 -18.37 -5.30 -1.49
CA GLU A 61 -18.53 -4.28 -0.45
C GLU A 61 -17.21 -4.02 0.30
N GLU A 62 -16.40 -5.05 0.54
CA GLU A 62 -15.04 -4.90 1.11
C GLU A 62 -14.11 -4.14 0.17
N VAL A 63 -14.22 -4.38 -1.14
CA VAL A 63 -13.44 -3.67 -2.17
C VAL A 63 -13.87 -2.21 -2.20
N ASP A 64 -15.16 -1.93 -2.24
CA ASP A 64 -15.70 -0.56 -2.23
C ASP A 64 -15.26 0.20 -0.97
N TYR A 65 -15.37 -0.42 0.21
CA TYR A 65 -14.88 0.15 1.46
C TYR A 65 -13.38 0.47 1.40
N THR A 66 -12.58 -0.46 0.88
CA THR A 66 -11.14 -0.27 0.72
C THR A 66 -10.83 0.90 -0.21
N VAL A 67 -11.52 1.02 -1.34
CA VAL A 67 -11.35 2.12 -2.29
C VAL A 67 -11.69 3.46 -1.66
N GLU A 68 -12.79 3.57 -0.90
CA GLU A 68 -13.14 4.81 -0.20
C GLU A 68 -12.08 5.20 0.83
N LYS A 69 -11.55 4.25 1.60
CA LYS A 69 -10.43 4.51 2.52
C LYS A 69 -9.14 4.93 1.82
N LEU A 70 -8.84 4.37 0.65
CA LEU A 70 -7.67 4.80 -0.13
C LEU A 70 -7.81 6.25 -0.61
N LYS A 71 -9.00 6.70 -0.99
CA LYS A 71 -9.25 8.09 -1.40
C LYS A 71 -9.08 9.10 -0.26
N GLU A 72 -9.34 8.69 0.98
CA GLU A 72 -9.08 9.53 2.17
C GLU A 72 -7.57 9.71 2.42
N LEU A 73 -6.76 8.68 2.11
CA LEU A 73 -5.31 8.67 2.35
C LEU A 73 -4.50 9.29 1.20
N TYR A 74 -4.93 9.10 -0.05
CA TYR A 74 -4.25 9.62 -1.22
C TYR A 74 -5.22 10.39 -2.09
N ALA A 75 -4.88 11.64 -2.38
CA ALA A 75 -5.57 12.43 -3.38
C ALA A 75 -5.48 11.70 -4.74
N VAL A 76 -6.62 11.50 -5.37
CA VAL A 76 -6.70 11.05 -6.77
C VAL A 76 -6.61 12.32 -7.61
N GLU A 77 -5.42 12.62 -8.13
CA GLU A 77 -5.29 13.61 -9.19
C GLU A 77 -5.92 13.04 -10.47
N ALA A 78 -6.77 13.84 -11.12
CA ALA A 78 -7.48 13.49 -12.34
C ALA A 78 -6.60 13.62 -13.58
#